data_AF-A0A150THD1-F1
#
_entry.id   AF-A0A150THD1-F1
#
_cell.length_a   1.000
_cell.length_b   1.000
_cell.length_c   1.000
_cell.angle_alpha   90.00
_cell.angle_beta   90.00
_cell.angle_gamma   90.00
#
_symmetry.space_group_name_H-M   'P 1'
#
loop_
_entity.id
_entity.type
_entity.pdbx_description
1 polymer ?
#
loop_
_entity_poly.entity_id
_entity_poly.type
_entity_poly.pdbx_seq_one_letter_code
_entity_poly.pdbx_strand_id
1 'polypeptide(L)'
;MKALYLTLTLACLFTAACGRPEDDLCDDRCDCEGCNEREFNDCLDRYDVRFVDADRRDCLDRYDDLLACEDDTGICRDYKWDTACKDEREALDRCVD
;
A
#
# COMPACT_ATOMS: atom_id res chain seq x y z
N MET A 1 -15.29 48.26 -7.34
CA MET A 1 -14.29 47.49 -6.55
C MET A 1 -15.01 46.80 -5.40
N LYS A 2 -15.12 45.47 -5.44
CA LYS A 2 -15.17 44.57 -4.27
C LYS A 2 -15.30 43.14 -4.80
N ALA A 3 -14.15 42.49 -4.91
CA ALA A 3 -14.04 41.06 -5.16
C ALA A 3 -14.55 40.32 -3.93
N LEU A 4 -15.49 39.40 -4.13
CA LEU A 4 -15.91 38.43 -3.12
C LEU A 4 -15.25 37.10 -3.49
N TYR A 5 -14.11 36.85 -2.86
CA TYR A 5 -13.39 35.58 -2.95
C TYR A 5 -14.16 34.54 -2.15
N LEU A 6 -14.81 33.62 -2.86
CA LEU A 6 -15.48 32.47 -2.29
C LEU A 6 -14.43 31.37 -2.15
N THR A 7 -13.72 31.33 -1.02
CA THR A 7 -12.74 30.31 -0.69
C THR A 7 -13.47 28.99 -0.46
N LEU A 8 -13.46 28.13 -1.47
CA LEU A 8 -13.91 26.75 -1.38
C LEU A 8 -12.80 25.94 -0.70
N THR A 9 -12.81 25.85 0.63
CA THR A 9 -11.94 24.93 1.36
C THR A 9 -12.50 23.52 1.20
N LEU A 10 -12.07 22.83 0.15
CA LEU A 10 -12.32 21.41 -0.06
C LEU A 10 -11.41 20.63 0.91
N ALA A 11 -11.86 20.47 2.14
CA ALA A 11 -11.24 19.54 3.08
C ALA A 11 -11.63 18.12 2.67
N CYS A 12 -10.87 17.53 1.74
CA CYS A 12 -10.89 16.08 1.54
C CYS A 12 -10.29 15.44 2.78
N LEU A 13 -11.14 15.21 3.78
CA LEU A 13 -10.89 14.20 4.80
C LEU A 13 -10.99 12.86 4.07
N PHE A 14 -9.87 12.41 3.52
CA PHE A 14 -9.67 10.99 3.29
C PHE A 14 -9.73 10.34 4.67
N THR A 15 -10.92 9.90 5.07
CA THR A 15 -11.07 8.91 6.12
C THR A 15 -10.45 7.66 5.54
N ALA A 16 -9.12 7.54 5.65
CA ALA A 16 -8.45 6.26 5.52
C ALA A 16 -9.25 5.29 6.38
N ALA A 17 -9.72 4.21 5.77
CA ALA A 17 -10.37 3.13 6.48
C ALA A 17 -9.49 2.81 7.70
N CYS A 18 -10.10 2.62 8.88
CA CYS A 18 -9.35 2.33 10.10
C CYS A 18 -8.76 0.90 10.11
N GLY A 19 -8.46 0.34 8.94
CA GLY A 19 -7.74 -0.90 8.71
C GLY A 19 -6.32 -0.60 8.25
N ARG A 20 -5.42 -1.57 8.41
CA ARG A 20 -4.06 -1.46 7.88
C ARG A 20 -4.12 -1.78 6.38
N PRO A 21 -3.55 -0.94 5.47
CA PRO A 21 -3.56 -1.20 4.04
C PRO A 21 -3.04 -2.61 3.68
N GLU A 22 -2.11 -3.12 4.46
CA GLU A 22 -1.54 -4.47 4.34
C GLU A 22 -2.60 -5.58 4.47
N ASP A 23 -3.57 -5.41 5.37
CA ASP A 23 -4.65 -6.38 5.60
C ASP A 23 -5.51 -6.45 4.32
N ASP A 24 -5.91 -5.30 3.76
CA ASP A 24 -6.71 -5.20 2.54
C ASP A 24 -5.96 -5.77 1.32
N LEU A 25 -4.67 -5.45 1.16
CA LEU A 25 -3.83 -5.97 0.08
C LEU A 25 -3.68 -7.50 0.12
N CYS A 26 -3.54 -8.06 1.32
CA CYS A 26 -3.46 -9.50 1.49
C CYS A 26 -4.81 -10.19 1.26
N ASP A 27 -5.92 -9.57 1.66
CA ASP A 27 -7.27 -10.06 1.36
C ASP A 27 -7.52 -10.07 -0.15
N ASP A 28 -7.29 -8.96 -0.85
CA ASP A 28 -7.49 -8.85 -2.31
C ASP A 28 -6.65 -9.87 -3.09
N ARG A 29 -5.39 -10.03 -2.69
CA ARG A 29 -4.51 -11.06 -3.24
C ARG A 29 -5.07 -12.46 -2.99
N CYS A 30 -5.52 -12.74 -1.79
CA CYS A 30 -5.97 -14.07 -1.41
C CYS A 30 -7.33 -14.45 -2.00
N ASP A 31 -8.21 -13.47 -2.20
CA ASP A 31 -9.44 -13.63 -2.97
C ASP A 31 -9.14 -13.98 -4.44
N CYS A 32 -8.04 -13.46 -5.00
CA CYS A 32 -7.60 -13.79 -6.35
C CYS A 32 -6.94 -15.19 -6.44
N GLU A 33 -5.99 -15.48 -5.54
CA GLU A 33 -5.11 -16.66 -5.64
C GLU A 33 -5.71 -17.91 -4.95
N GLY A 34 -6.73 -17.75 -4.10
CA GLY A 34 -7.33 -18.83 -3.34
C GLY A 34 -6.45 -19.29 -2.17
N CYS A 35 -5.99 -18.35 -1.35
CA CYS A 35 -5.13 -18.66 -0.20
C CYS A 35 -5.81 -19.52 0.87
N ASN A 36 -5.00 -20.25 1.62
CA ASN A 36 -5.35 -20.72 2.96
C ASN A 36 -4.88 -19.74 4.06
N GLU A 37 -5.32 -19.96 5.30
CA GLU A 37 -4.99 -19.09 6.45
C GLU A 37 -3.48 -18.91 6.67
N ARG A 38 -2.67 -19.93 6.41
CA ARG A 38 -1.21 -19.81 6.51
C ARG A 38 -0.65 -18.88 5.44
N GLU A 39 -1.15 -18.97 4.21
CA GLU A 39 -0.69 -18.10 3.10
C GLU A 39 -1.09 -16.64 3.30
N PHE A 40 -2.26 -16.40 3.91
CA PHE A 40 -2.67 -15.06 4.34
C PHE A 40 -1.75 -14.50 5.43
N ASN A 41 -1.44 -15.29 6.47
CA ASN A 41 -0.49 -14.86 7.51
C ASN A 41 0.93 -14.65 6.94
N ASP A 42 1.39 -15.54 6.06
CA ASP A 42 2.67 -15.37 5.35
C ASP A 42 2.67 -14.11 4.48
N CYS A 43 1.49 -13.59 4.07
CA CYS A 43 1.36 -12.31 3.39
C CYS A 43 1.57 -11.13 4.32
N LEU A 44 0.86 -11.11 5.45
CA LEU A 44 1.02 -10.08 6.47
C LEU A 44 2.46 -10.01 7.01
N ASP A 45 3.06 -11.17 7.29
CA ASP A 45 4.43 -11.27 7.80
C ASP A 45 5.45 -10.61 6.84
N ARG A 46 5.21 -10.67 5.52
CA ARG A 46 6.09 -10.00 4.55
C ARG A 46 6.02 -8.48 4.64
N TYR A 47 4.82 -7.93 4.85
CA TYR A 47 4.67 -6.50 5.04
C TYR A 47 5.24 -6.06 6.39
N ASP A 48 4.98 -6.80 7.47
CA ASP A 48 5.53 -6.52 8.80
C ASP A 48 7.06 -6.48 8.80
N VAL A 49 7.72 -7.44 8.12
CA VAL A 49 9.19 -7.44 7.99
C VAL A 49 9.67 -6.22 7.22
N ARG A 50 9.03 -5.88 6.09
CA ARG A 50 9.41 -4.70 5.29
C ARG A 50 9.19 -3.40 6.05
N PHE A 51 8.10 -3.28 6.81
CA PHE A 51 7.82 -2.14 7.67
C PHE A 51 8.91 -1.98 8.73
N VAL A 52 9.27 -3.06 9.44
CA VAL A 52 10.31 -3.02 10.48
C VAL A 52 11.67 -2.64 9.89
N ASP A 53 12.04 -3.14 8.72
CA ASP A 53 13.29 -2.77 8.06
C ASP A 53 13.27 -1.33 7.57
N ALA A 54 12.14 -0.84 7.06
CA ALA A 54 11.96 0.54 6.65
C ALA A 54 12.04 1.51 7.83
N ASP A 55 11.32 1.24 8.92
CA ASP A 55 11.33 2.05 10.15
C ASP A 55 12.74 2.17 10.74
N ARG A 56 13.46 1.04 10.83
CA ARG A 56 14.84 1.03 11.34
C ARG A 56 15.82 1.87 10.54
N ARG A 57 15.51 2.15 9.27
CA ARG A 57 16.39 2.88 8.35
C ARG A 57 15.85 4.23 7.93
N ASP A 58 14.76 4.70 8.55
CA ASP A 58 14.10 5.96 8.23
C ASP A 58 13.62 6.02 6.76
N CYS A 59 13.08 4.89 6.28
CA CYS A 59 12.63 4.66 4.91
C CYS A 59 11.11 4.43 4.80
N LEU A 60 10.33 4.85 5.81
CA LEU A 60 8.88 4.64 5.85
C LEU A 60 8.14 5.34 4.72
N ASP A 61 8.66 6.46 4.22
CA ASP A 61 8.14 7.14 3.02
C ASP A 61 8.11 6.20 1.81
N ARG A 62 9.17 5.41 1.62
CA ARG A 62 9.27 4.45 0.49
C ARG A 62 8.42 3.22 0.70
N TYR A 63 8.17 2.86 1.95
CA TYR A 63 7.23 1.79 2.28
C TYR A 63 5.80 2.22 1.98
N ASP A 64 5.41 3.43 2.39
CA ASP A 64 4.09 4.01 2.10
C ASP A 64 3.86 4.16 0.58
N ASP A 65 4.88 4.62 -0.16
CA ASP A 65 4.83 4.72 -1.63
C ASP A 65 4.57 3.34 -2.27
N LEU A 66 5.20 2.28 -1.75
CA LEU A 66 4.98 0.91 -2.24
C LEU A 66 3.55 0.44 -1.96
N LEU A 67 3.04 0.65 -0.75
CA LEU A 67 1.66 0.26 -0.40
C LEU A 67 0.63 0.97 -1.27
N ALA A 68 0.79 2.28 -1.46
CA ALA A 68 -0.10 3.07 -2.31
C ALA A 68 -0.11 2.57 -3.76
N CYS A 69 1.07 2.23 -4.30
CA CYS A 69 1.12 1.65 -5.65
C CYS A 69 0.46 0.27 -5.72
N GLU A 70 0.69 -0.59 -4.74
CA GLU A 70 0.13 -1.96 -4.75
C GLU A 70 -1.41 -1.92 -4.67
N ASP A 71 -1.96 -0.97 -3.91
CA ASP A 71 -3.40 -0.68 -3.83
C ASP A 71 -3.94 -0.16 -5.17
N ASP A 72 -3.27 0.83 -5.77
CA ASP A 72 -3.72 1.46 -7.03
C ASP A 72 -3.62 0.53 -8.25
N THR A 73 -2.65 -0.39 -8.27
CA THR A 73 -2.29 -1.15 -9.48
C THR A 73 -2.53 -2.65 -9.37
N GLY A 74 -2.95 -3.13 -8.20
CA GLY A 74 -3.31 -4.51 -7.94
C GLY A 74 -4.35 -5.02 -8.93
N ILE A 75 -4.04 -6.13 -9.59
CA ILE A 75 -4.97 -6.76 -10.53
C ILE A 75 -4.88 -8.28 -10.47
N CYS A 76 -6.04 -8.92 -10.42
CA CYS A 76 -6.17 -10.36 -10.57
C CYS A 76 -6.24 -10.75 -12.05
N ARG A 77 -5.31 -11.59 -12.51
CA ARG A 77 -5.32 -12.16 -13.87
C ARG A 77 -5.04 -13.65 -13.79
N ASP A 78 -5.94 -14.46 -14.34
CA ASP A 78 -5.79 -15.92 -14.41
C ASP A 78 -5.43 -16.56 -13.05
N TYR A 79 -6.11 -16.14 -11.96
CA TYR A 79 -5.85 -16.58 -10.57
C TYR A 79 -4.46 -16.23 -10.04
N LYS A 80 -3.86 -15.16 -10.58
CA LYS A 80 -2.56 -14.63 -10.15
C LYS A 80 -2.69 -13.15 -9.84
N TRP A 81 -2.20 -12.76 -8.68
CA TRP A 81 -2.12 -11.36 -8.29
C TRP A 81 -0.87 -10.73 -8.91
N ASP A 82 -1.06 -9.61 -9.61
CA ASP A 82 0.01 -8.83 -10.22
C ASP A 82 -0.13 -7.36 -9.82
N THR A 83 1.00 -6.66 -9.66
CA THR A 83 1.06 -5.21 -9.41
C THR A 83 2.03 -4.56 -10.40
N ALA A 84 1.93 -3.24 -10.60
CA ALA A 84 2.83 -2.48 -11.48
C ALA A 84 3.92 -1.72 -10.71
N CYS A 85 4.26 -2.16 -9.49
CA CYS A 85 5.04 -1.39 -8.51
C CYS A 85 6.52 -1.73 -8.48
N LYS A 86 7.12 -1.93 -9.66
CA LYS A 86 8.53 -2.32 -9.74
C LYS A 86 9.42 -1.20 -9.20
N ASP A 87 9.16 0.04 -9.57
CA ASP A 87 10.03 1.17 -9.26
C ASP A 87 9.97 1.54 -7.77
N GLU A 88 8.78 1.47 -7.17
CA GLU A 88 8.52 1.68 -5.74
C GLU A 88 9.18 0.58 -4.90
N ARG A 89 9.06 -0.68 -5.34
CA ARG A 89 9.71 -1.82 -4.68
C ARG A 89 11.22 -1.67 -4.69
N GLU A 90 11.81 -1.34 -5.85
CA GLU A 90 13.25 -1.09 -5.93
C GLU A 90 13.69 0.15 -5.15
N ALA A 91 12.84 1.18 -5.05
CA ALA A 91 13.14 2.36 -4.25
C ALA A 91 13.19 2.03 -2.75
N LEU A 92 12.24 1.22 -2.27
CA LEU A 92 12.27 0.71 -0.90
C LEU A 92 13.50 -0.18 -0.70
N ASP A 93 13.72 -1.17 -1.56
CA ASP A 93 14.84 -2.12 -1.44
C ASP A 93 16.19 -1.36 -1.38
N ARG A 94 16.41 -0.34 -2.23
CA ARG A 94 17.62 0.51 -2.16
C ARG A 94 17.74 1.33 -0.89
N CYS A 95 16.62 1.70 -0.26
CA CYS A 95 16.62 2.46 0.99
C CYS A 95 16.93 1.53 2.18
N VAL A 96 16.43 0.29 2.12
CA VAL A 96 16.65 -0.75 3.13
C VAL A 96 17.85 -1.66 2.86
N ASP A 97 18.75 -1.29 1.95
CA ASP A 97 20.03 -2.00 1.69
C ASP A 97 21.18 -1.40 2.51
#